data_AF-A0A9W9YMH4-F1
#
_entry.id   AF-A0A9W9YMH4-F1
#
_cell.length_a   1.000
_cell.length_b   1.000
_cell.length_c   1.000
_cell.angle_alpha   90.00
_cell.angle_beta   90.00
_cell.angle_gamma   90.00
#
_symmetry.space_group_name_H-M   'P 1'
#
loop_
_entity.id
_entity.type
_entity.pdbx_description
1 polymer ?
#
loop_
_entity_poly.entity_id
_entity_poly.type
_entity_poly.pdbx_seq_one_letter_code
_entity_poly.pdbx_strand_id
1 'polypeptide(L)'
;MESLLRRPSPTCPADRQPLSRDKIFPDVACHRSILDLTVKCSYSECPWTGELRAVEEHLDVCRKFPVHCTNKCGLEDIPRAKLEVHVRDECPAIEVQCEYKNLGCKAVFPRSNAKSHSGSQVKRHLNLALRGLEMAQKSGSGSVTKDGAIDVKS
;
A
#
# COMPACT_ATOMS: atom_id res chain seq x y z
N MET A 1 33.87 -15.60 9.94
CA MET A 1 34.96 -16.58 10.15
C MET A 1 36.17 -16.30 9.27
N GLU A 2 35.98 -15.79 8.04
CA GLU A 2 37.07 -15.47 7.11
C GLU A 2 38.01 -14.33 7.56
N SER A 3 37.53 -13.47 8.46
CA SER A 3 38.27 -12.29 8.95
C SER A 3 39.45 -12.64 9.88
N LEU A 4 39.37 -13.75 10.62
CA LEU A 4 40.40 -14.15 11.59
C LEU A 4 41.58 -14.89 10.93
N LEU A 5 41.31 -15.60 9.83
CA LEU A 5 42.30 -16.35 9.05
C LEU A 5 43.07 -15.48 8.04
N ARG A 6 42.66 -14.22 7.86
CA ARG A 6 43.37 -13.23 7.03
C ARG A 6 44.60 -12.63 7.71
N ARG A 7 44.84 -12.92 9.00
CA ARG A 7 45.97 -12.39 9.75
C ARG A 7 47.26 -13.16 9.39
N PRO A 8 48.44 -12.51 9.43
CA PRO A 8 49.72 -13.16 9.12
C PRO A 8 50.02 -14.37 10.02
N SER A 9 49.52 -14.35 11.25
CA SER A 9 49.63 -15.41 12.25
C SER A 9 48.28 -15.58 12.96
N PRO A 10 47.37 -16.39 12.41
CA PRO A 10 46.06 -16.60 13.02
C PRO A 10 46.20 -17.42 14.31
N THR A 11 45.74 -16.85 15.41
CA THR A 11 45.71 -17.51 16.73
C THR A 11 44.30 -17.50 17.27
N CYS A 12 43.94 -18.53 18.02
CA CYS A 12 42.63 -18.62 18.66
C CYS A 12 42.50 -17.53 19.75
N PRO A 13 41.41 -16.76 19.79
CA PRO A 13 41.23 -15.72 20.80
C PRO A 13 41.02 -16.27 22.21
N ALA A 14 40.62 -17.53 22.35
CA ALA A 14 40.36 -18.15 23.65
C ALA A 14 41.63 -18.66 24.34
N ASP A 15 42.51 -19.36 23.61
CA ASP A 15 43.68 -20.06 24.18
C ASP A 15 45.03 -19.66 23.54
N ARG A 16 45.01 -18.75 22.56
CA ARG A 16 46.17 -18.22 21.82
C ARG A 16 46.95 -19.28 21.02
N GLN A 17 46.40 -20.47 20.81
CA GLN A 17 47.03 -21.50 20.00
C GLN A 17 47.04 -21.13 18.51
N PRO A 18 48.06 -21.55 17.73
CA PRO A 18 48.09 -21.36 16.28
C PRO A 18 46.89 -22.04 15.62
N LEU A 19 46.11 -21.28 14.86
CA LEU A 19 44.98 -21.78 14.08
C LEU A 19 45.44 -22.15 12.68
N SER A 20 45.17 -23.38 12.26
CA SER A 20 45.30 -23.79 10.85
C SER A 20 43.94 -24.01 10.24
N ARG A 21 43.79 -23.67 8.95
CA ARG A 21 42.53 -23.86 8.20
C ARG A 21 42.13 -25.34 8.13
N ASP A 22 43.09 -26.25 8.08
CA ASP A 22 42.86 -27.70 8.01
C ASP A 22 42.33 -28.30 9.32
N LYS A 23 42.39 -27.53 10.42
CA LYS A 23 41.91 -27.96 11.75
C LYS A 23 40.58 -27.29 12.14
N ILE A 24 40.00 -26.50 11.23
CA ILE A 24 38.75 -25.78 11.47
C ILE A 24 37.65 -26.51 10.72
N PHE A 25 36.71 -27.05 11.49
CA PHE A 25 35.55 -27.76 10.96
C PHE A 25 34.28 -27.03 11.37
N PRO A 26 33.28 -26.93 10.48
CA PRO A 26 31.97 -26.44 10.85
C PRO A 26 31.35 -27.36 11.91
N ASP A 27 30.96 -26.81 13.05
CA ASP A 27 30.20 -27.55 14.05
C ASP A 27 28.72 -27.62 13.62
N VAL A 28 28.41 -28.68 12.86
CA VAL A 28 27.06 -28.93 12.33
C VAL A 28 26.05 -29.19 13.45
N ALA A 29 26.47 -29.84 14.54
CA ALA A 29 25.60 -30.11 15.67
C ALA A 29 25.19 -28.81 16.37
N CYS A 30 26.16 -27.95 16.67
CA CYS A 30 25.91 -26.62 17.22
C CYS A 30 25.04 -25.78 16.29
N HIS A 31 25.34 -25.74 14.99
CA HIS A 31 24.53 -25.02 14.01
C HIS A 31 23.07 -25.48 14.01
N ARG A 32 22.83 -26.81 14.04
CA ARG A 32 21.47 -27.36 14.14
C ARG A 32 20.77 -26.93 15.43
N SER A 33 21.43 -27.07 16.57
CA SER A 33 20.87 -26.66 17.86
C SER A 33 20.53 -25.18 17.91
N ILE A 34 21.34 -24.32 17.28
CA ILE A 34 21.06 -22.88 17.15
C ILE A 34 19.79 -22.64 16.31
N LEU A 35 19.63 -23.35 15.20
CA LEU A 35 18.46 -23.22 14.33
C LEU A 35 17.14 -23.71 14.99
N ASP A 36 17.23 -24.62 15.95
CA ASP A 36 16.09 -25.15 16.71
C ASP A 36 15.72 -24.25 17.91
N LEU A 37 16.44 -23.15 18.14
CA LEU A 37 16.10 -22.19 19.19
C LEU A 37 14.78 -21.48 18.87
N THR A 38 13.88 -21.47 19.86
CA THR A 38 12.65 -20.69 19.79
C THR A 38 12.94 -19.20 19.99
N VAL A 39 12.58 -18.39 19.00
CA VAL A 39 12.76 -16.94 18.98
C VAL A 39 11.45 -16.22 18.73
N LYS A 40 11.39 -14.94 19.11
CA LYS A 40 10.28 -14.03 18.78
C LYS A 40 10.62 -13.25 17.52
N CYS A 41 9.59 -12.85 16.77
CA CYS A 41 9.77 -11.94 15.65
C CYS A 41 10.43 -10.62 16.10
N SER A 42 11.39 -10.11 15.32
CA SER A 42 12.10 -8.86 15.61
C SER A 42 11.22 -7.61 15.46
N TYR A 43 10.10 -7.72 14.72
CA TYR A 43 9.17 -6.61 14.56
C TYR A 43 8.22 -6.54 15.75
N SER A 44 8.24 -5.40 16.44
CA SER A 44 7.40 -5.14 17.61
C SER A 44 5.92 -5.38 17.28
N GLU A 45 5.17 -5.84 18.29
CA GLU A 45 3.75 -6.18 18.16
C GLU A 45 3.42 -7.34 17.21
N CYS A 46 4.43 -8.07 16.70
CA CYS A 46 4.18 -9.33 16.00
C CYS A 46 4.08 -10.48 17.04
N PRO A 47 2.96 -11.22 17.09
CA PRO A 47 2.79 -12.28 18.08
C PRO A 47 3.55 -13.57 17.73
N TRP A 48 4.18 -13.64 16.55
CA TRP A 48 4.83 -14.85 16.08
C TRP A 48 6.05 -15.21 16.95
N THR A 49 6.09 -16.46 17.34
CA THR A 49 7.18 -17.12 18.07
C THR A 49 7.38 -18.50 17.44
N GLY A 50 8.61 -18.86 17.11
CA GLY A 50 8.92 -20.11 16.40
C GLY A 50 10.41 -20.39 16.37
N GLU A 51 10.81 -21.47 15.72
CA GLU A 51 12.23 -21.82 15.57
C GLU A 51 12.97 -20.79 14.71
N LEU A 52 14.25 -20.56 15.00
CA LEU A 52 15.09 -19.61 14.26
C LEU A 52 15.12 -19.91 12.76
N ARG A 53 15.13 -21.19 12.37
CA ARG A 53 15.06 -21.61 10.95
C ARG A 53 13.79 -21.13 10.22
N ALA A 54 12.70 -20.90 10.94
CA ALA A 54 11.41 -20.53 10.36
C ALA A 54 11.22 -19.00 10.28
N VAL A 55 12.18 -18.21 10.78
CA VAL A 55 12.10 -16.75 10.77
C VAL A 55 12.01 -16.21 9.35
N GLU A 56 12.85 -16.69 8.42
CA GLU A 56 12.88 -16.18 7.05
C GLU A 56 11.53 -16.36 6.36
N GLU A 57 10.95 -17.56 6.43
CA GLU A 57 9.60 -17.85 5.91
C GLU A 57 8.53 -16.98 6.59
N HIS A 58 8.64 -16.75 7.91
CA HIS A 58 7.73 -15.87 8.61
C HIS A 58 7.79 -14.42 8.09
N LEU A 59 8.97 -13.88 7.76
CA LEU A 59 9.12 -12.49 7.30
C LEU A 59 8.36 -12.23 5.99
N ASP A 60 8.23 -13.23 5.12
CA ASP A 60 7.48 -13.13 3.86
C ASP A 60 5.98 -12.87 4.10
N VAL A 61 5.43 -13.38 5.19
CA VAL A 61 3.99 -13.26 5.55
C VAL A 61 3.74 -12.36 6.76
N CYS A 62 4.79 -11.85 7.39
CA CYS A 62 4.68 -11.08 8.62
C CYS A 62 3.91 -9.77 8.35
N ARG A 63 2.81 -9.60 9.08
CA ARG A 63 1.92 -8.43 8.99
C ARG A 63 2.58 -7.12 9.42
N LYS A 64 3.61 -7.21 10.27
CA LYS A 64 4.38 -6.07 10.78
C LYS A 64 5.63 -5.79 9.96
N PHE A 65 5.98 -6.66 9.03
CA PHE A 65 7.11 -6.48 8.14
C PHE A 65 6.91 -5.21 7.29
N PRO A 66 7.91 -4.33 7.21
CA PRO A 66 7.84 -3.13 6.40
C PRO A 66 7.98 -3.47 4.92
N VAL A 67 7.09 -2.90 4.12
CA VAL A 67 7.04 -3.09 2.67
C VAL A 67 6.95 -1.74 1.97
N HIS A 68 7.41 -1.72 0.72
CA HIS A 68 7.29 -0.54 -0.13
C HIS A 68 5.90 -0.44 -0.74
N CYS A 69 5.49 0.79 -1.06
CA CYS A 69 4.26 1.03 -1.78
C CYS A 69 4.30 0.43 -3.20
N THR A 70 3.28 -0.34 -3.57
CA THR A 70 3.14 -0.95 -4.90
C THR A 70 3.00 0.08 -6.02
N ASN A 71 2.42 1.24 -5.72
CA ASN A 71 2.28 2.38 -6.64
C ASN A 71 3.54 3.26 -6.70
N LYS A 72 4.64 2.86 -6.03
CA LYS A 72 5.93 3.58 -6.03
C LYS A 72 5.79 5.06 -5.64
N CYS A 73 4.99 5.35 -4.62
CA CYS A 73 4.79 6.72 -4.12
C CYS A 73 5.99 7.28 -3.32
N GLY A 74 7.06 6.50 -3.13
CA GLY A 74 8.26 6.86 -2.36
C GLY A 74 8.23 6.45 -0.88
N LEU A 75 7.13 5.87 -0.38
CA LEU A 75 7.07 5.30 0.97
C LEU A 75 7.56 3.84 0.97
N GLU A 76 8.55 3.56 1.81
CA GLU A 76 9.25 2.26 1.88
C GLU A 76 9.03 1.49 3.19
N ASP A 77 8.52 2.15 4.23
CA ASP A 77 8.36 1.61 5.59
C ASP A 77 6.88 1.45 5.98
N ILE A 78 6.08 0.83 5.10
CA ILE A 78 4.65 0.61 5.36
C ILE A 78 4.49 -0.77 5.98
N PRO A 79 3.89 -0.94 7.17
CA PRO A 79 3.58 -2.27 7.69
C PRO A 79 2.71 -3.03 6.70
N ARG A 80 3.05 -4.28 6.36
CA ARG A 80 2.32 -5.10 5.36
C ARG A 80 0.80 -5.07 5.55
N ALA A 81 0.32 -5.19 6.79
CA ALA A 81 -1.11 -5.14 7.11
C ALA A 81 -1.79 -3.79 6.83
N LYS A 82 -1.04 -2.69 6.73
CA LYS A 82 -1.53 -1.35 6.41
C LYS A 82 -1.37 -0.98 4.94
N LEU A 83 -0.69 -1.79 4.14
CA LEU A 83 -0.42 -1.48 2.73
C LEU A 83 -1.70 -1.25 1.92
N GLU A 84 -2.73 -2.09 2.12
CA GLU A 84 -4.01 -1.93 1.41
C GLU A 84 -4.72 -0.62 1.75
N VAL A 85 -4.73 -0.26 3.04
CA VAL A 85 -5.31 1.00 3.53
C VAL A 85 -4.53 2.18 2.97
N HIS A 86 -3.19 2.12 3.02
CA HIS A 86 -2.33 3.13 2.43
C HIS A 86 -2.68 3.33 0.95
N VAL A 87 -2.65 2.26 0.14
CA VAL A 87 -2.93 2.32 -1.29
C VAL A 87 -4.31 2.95 -1.54
N ARG A 88 -5.34 2.44 -0.85
CA ARG A 88 -6.72 2.87 -1.06
C ARG A 88 -7.01 4.29 -0.60
N ASP A 89 -6.48 4.74 0.54
CA ASP A 89 -6.98 5.94 1.23
C ASP A 89 -5.95 7.07 1.31
N GLU A 90 -4.66 6.74 1.30
CA GLU A 90 -3.58 7.72 1.61
C GLU A 90 -2.62 7.94 0.44
N CYS A 91 -2.40 6.93 -0.40
CA CYS A 91 -1.38 6.94 -1.44
C CYS A 91 -1.59 8.11 -2.40
N PRO A 92 -0.60 9.00 -2.58
CA PRO A 92 -0.71 10.13 -3.50
C PRO A 92 -0.62 9.68 -4.97
N ALA A 93 0.01 8.54 -5.23
CA ALA A 93 0.25 8.00 -6.57
C ALA A 93 -0.88 7.09 -7.07
N ILE A 94 -1.86 6.72 -6.23
CA ILE A 94 -3.00 5.92 -6.72
C ILE A 94 -3.82 6.72 -7.72
N GLU A 95 -4.21 6.09 -8.81
CA GLU A 95 -5.13 6.67 -9.77
C GLU A 95 -6.55 6.71 -9.21
N VAL A 96 -7.15 7.89 -9.26
CA VAL A 96 -8.53 8.13 -8.84
C VAL A 96 -9.33 8.74 -9.98
N GLN A 97 -10.61 8.41 -10.02
CA GLN A 97 -11.54 9.01 -10.96
C GLN A 97 -12.12 10.30 -10.40
N CYS A 98 -12.35 11.29 -11.27
CA CYS A 98 -12.97 12.55 -10.87
C CYS A 98 -14.34 12.34 -10.18
N GLU A 99 -14.65 13.14 -9.16
CA GLU A 99 -15.92 13.13 -8.44
C GLU A 99 -17.12 13.39 -9.36
N TYR A 100 -16.93 14.15 -10.45
CA TYR A 100 -17.94 14.43 -11.47
C TYR A 100 -18.11 13.30 -12.50
N LYS A 101 -17.59 12.09 -12.25
CA LYS A 101 -17.69 10.92 -13.14
C LYS A 101 -19.12 10.59 -13.55
N ASN A 102 -20.04 10.65 -12.60
CA ASN A 102 -21.45 10.32 -12.81
C ASN A 102 -22.18 11.40 -13.65
N LEU A 103 -21.57 12.59 -13.75
CA LEU A 103 -22.06 13.68 -14.59
C LEU A 103 -21.33 13.74 -15.95
N GLY A 104 -20.44 12.77 -16.24
CA GLY A 104 -19.76 12.63 -17.53
C GLY A 104 -18.27 13.01 -17.54
N CYS A 105 -17.67 13.34 -16.40
CA CYS A 105 -16.23 13.60 -16.32
C CYS A 105 -15.43 12.28 -16.33
N LYS A 106 -14.81 11.91 -17.45
CA LYS A 106 -14.05 10.66 -17.59
C LYS A 106 -12.58 10.75 -17.13
N ALA A 107 -12.19 11.81 -16.42
CA ALA A 107 -10.80 12.01 -16.03
C ALA A 107 -10.37 11.02 -14.95
N VAL A 108 -9.19 10.42 -15.15
CA VAL A 108 -8.46 9.57 -14.20
C VAL A 108 -7.07 10.17 -14.05
N PHE A 109 -6.59 10.29 -12.81
CA PHE A 109 -5.32 10.93 -12.50
C PHE A 109 -4.82 10.48 -11.12
N PRO A 110 -3.52 10.65 -10.81
CA PRO A 110 -2.99 10.42 -9.47
C PRO A 110 -3.72 11.26 -8.43
N ARG A 111 -3.98 10.72 -7.23
CA ARG A 111 -4.63 11.44 -6.13
C ARG A 111 -3.96 12.80 -5.85
N SER A 112 -2.65 12.90 -5.97
CA SER A 112 -1.90 14.16 -5.85
C SER A 112 -2.43 15.27 -6.76
N ASN A 113 -2.98 14.92 -7.91
CA ASN A 113 -3.45 15.85 -8.94
C ASN A 113 -4.94 16.19 -8.79
N ALA A 114 -5.67 15.57 -7.85
CA ALA A 114 -7.11 15.77 -7.69
C ALA A 114 -7.48 17.24 -7.46
N LYS A 115 -6.76 17.93 -6.57
CA LYS A 115 -6.99 19.36 -6.29
C LYS A 115 -6.75 20.24 -7.52
N SER A 116 -5.67 19.96 -8.26
CA SER A 116 -5.32 20.69 -9.48
C SER A 116 -6.39 20.52 -10.55
N HIS A 117 -6.82 19.28 -10.82
CA HIS A 117 -7.89 18.98 -11.76
C HIS A 117 -9.21 19.66 -11.38
N SER A 118 -9.63 19.54 -10.11
CA SER A 118 -10.87 20.16 -9.64
C SER A 118 -10.83 21.68 -9.82
N GLY A 119 -9.69 22.32 -9.58
CA GLY A 119 -9.51 23.76 -9.78
C GLY A 119 -9.49 24.20 -11.24
N SER A 120 -8.79 23.49 -12.13
CA SER A 120 -8.69 23.87 -13.55
C SER A 120 -9.98 23.58 -14.33
N GLN A 121 -10.77 22.61 -13.89
CA GLN A 121 -11.96 22.13 -14.61
C GLN A 121 -13.30 22.62 -14.07
N VAL A 122 -13.32 23.56 -13.11
CA VAL A 122 -14.57 24.07 -12.47
C VAL A 122 -15.63 24.44 -13.50
N LYS A 123 -15.28 25.22 -14.54
CA LYS A 123 -16.23 25.62 -15.60
C LYS A 123 -16.83 24.42 -16.33
N ARG A 124 -16.03 23.39 -16.60
CA ARG A 124 -16.51 22.17 -17.27
C ARG A 124 -17.43 21.39 -16.34
N HIS A 125 -17.04 21.22 -15.08
CA HIS A 125 -17.84 20.52 -14.07
C HIS A 125 -19.20 21.20 -13.84
N LEU A 126 -19.23 22.53 -13.79
CA LEU A 126 -20.48 23.29 -13.69
C LEU A 126 -21.40 23.08 -14.90
N ASN A 127 -20.87 23.12 -16.13
CA ASN A 127 -21.67 22.85 -17.34
C ASN A 127 -22.25 21.43 -17.35
N LEU A 128 -21.49 20.43 -16.89
CA LEU A 128 -21.99 19.05 -16.77
C LEU A 128 -23.13 18.96 -15.74
N ALA A 129 -22.96 19.62 -14.59
CA ALA A 129 -23.99 19.67 -13.55
C ALA A 129 -25.30 20.34 -14.06
N LEU A 130 -25.19 21.49 -14.73
CA LEU A 130 -26.35 22.20 -15.31
C LEU A 130 -27.11 21.33 -16.32
N ARG A 131 -26.40 20.67 -17.25
CA ARG A 131 -27.01 19.74 -18.20
C ARG A 131 -27.72 18.58 -17.50
N GLY A 132 -27.14 18.06 -16.42
CA GLY A 132 -27.76 17.03 -15.59
C GLY A 132 -29.08 17.49 -14.97
N LEU A 133 -29.12 18.72 -14.44
CA LEU A 133 -30.33 19.32 -13.88
C LEU A 133 -31.42 19.56 -14.94
N GLU A 134 -31.05 20.06 -16.12
CA GLU A 134 -31.98 20.25 -17.24
C GLU A 134 -32.62 18.94 -17.70
N MET A 135 -31.85 17.84 -17.74
CA MET A 135 -32.37 16.52 -18.09
C MET A 135 -33.35 16.00 -17.03
N ALA A 136 -33.07 16.19 -15.75
CA ALA A 136 -33.95 15.77 -14.65
C ALA A 136 -35.31 16.50 -14.66
N GLN A 137 -35.34 17.76 -15.07
CA GLN A 137 -36.58 18.56 -15.17
C GLN A 137 -37.47 18.11 -16.34
N LYS A 138 -36.88 17.66 -17.46
CA LYS A 138 -37.62 17.17 -18.63
C LYS A 138 -38.30 15.83 -18.37
N SER A 139 -37.73 15.00 -17.49
CA SER A 139 -38.34 13.73 -17.04
C SER A 139 -39.48 13.89 -16.02
N GLY A 140 -39.69 15.09 -15.45
CA GLY A 140 -40.73 15.36 -14.45
C GLY A 140 -41.99 16.09 -14.97
N SER A 141 -42.05 16.44 -16.26
CA SER A 141 -43.15 17.26 -16.81
C SER A 141 -44.13 16.41 -17.64
N GLY A 142 -44.97 15.62 -16.95
CA GLY A 142 -46.18 15.02 -17.53
C GLY A 142 -47.38 15.96 -17.40
N SER A 143 -47.87 16.43 -18.55
CA SER A 143 -49.20 16.97 -18.90
C SER A 143 -50.12 17.60 -17.82
N VAL A 144 -50.33 18.93 -17.91
CA VAL A 144 -51.65 19.53 -17.69
C VAL A 144 -52.02 20.25 -18.99
N THR A 145 -53.08 19.76 -19.64
CA THR A 145 -53.61 20.28 -20.90
C THR A 145 -54.13 21.70 -20.71
N LYS A 146 -53.81 22.56 -21.68
CA LYS A 146 -54.44 23.85 -21.84
C LYS A 146 -55.78 23.63 -22.52
N ASP A 147 -56.89 23.80 -21.80
CA ASP A 147 -58.17 24.11 -22.43
C ASP A 147 -58.79 25.29 -21.71
N GLY A 148 -58.69 26.45 -22.37
CA GLY A 148 -59.50 27.61 -22.06
C GLY A 148 -60.81 27.51 -22.83
N ALA A 149 -61.93 27.52 -22.10
CA ALA A 149 -63.23 27.92 -22.62
C ALA A 149 -64.01 28.58 -21.48
N ILE A 150 -64.23 29.89 -21.59
CA ILE A 150 -65.19 30.64 -20.80
C ILE A 150 -66.46 30.79 -21.65
N ASP A 151 -67.51 30.07 -21.30
CA ASP A 151 -68.85 30.22 -21.89
C ASP A 151 -69.63 31.22 -21.02
N VAL A 152 -69.81 32.46 -21.52
CA VAL A 152 -70.77 33.43 -20.98
C VAL A 152 -72.03 33.33 -21.82
N LYS A 153 -73.12 32.84 -21.23
CA LYS A 153 -74.47 32.95 -21.80
C LYS A 153 -75.26 34.07 -21.14
N SER A 154 -75.93 34.83 -22.01
CA SER A 154 -76.83 35.96 -21.79
C SER A 154 -78.00 35.70 -20.85
#